data_AF-A0A9W8WP18-F1
#
_entry.id   AF-A0A9W8WP18-F1
#
_cell.length_a   1.000
_cell.length_b   1.000
_cell.length_c   1.000
_cell.angle_alpha   90.00
_cell.angle_beta   90.00
_cell.angle_gamma   90.00
#
_symmetry.space_group_name_H-M   'P 1'
#
loop_
_entity.id
_entity.type
_entity.pdbx_description
1 polymer ?
#
loop_
_entity_poly.entity_id
_entity_poly.type
_entity_poly.pdbx_seq_one_letter_code
_entity_poly.pdbx_strand_id
1 'polypeptide(L)'
;MSDSSVAGEYFENVVDQVKSHLQRAHPVKRKQAESVAEEVSSWTGLIQYGSELEVPSQIIEPIQQLPVYADDVVPVNGNAAWAQVGEQMAKAWANVETRAQNTIQEGERDEVNPWLERTQWLPYLVGMERPELLACIEEPVAEADPRQEQQAEPVEAAMWAAMEGLARFSQASIIRRIGVFVRLEAIQIEKHQTQFQPLQPYMDEKSIVKHVRPWQQMVMFFARTQREHTWKSPAYRFTRRQREAWEAFVKQAERSVEVEEGKEEEMEAEEGEDAAMTDDIDEAIEEMETHTEEPIANAISEPRTLSRMQKACLAFCIALLSQSITRKEHDSPLVCALAVLGVKEDGWKGPEQYPPVLSAVIKVARFMAVQQALELSGSMDEDGDEDELDSDSAYESDNSSSPRQRRRKGCLQFVQEMMDRFMVRGSHSPMQWMLDLRTYGLKIHYNTTSRGHVEWAGRDELLYKSLQFSMAQFEQVSLEENPCLRA
;
A
#
# COMPACT_ATOMS: atom_id res chain seq x y z
N MET A 1 -55.35 -47.68 -42.42
CA MET A 1 -55.46 -46.51 -43.31
C MET A 1 -54.95 -45.34 -42.48
N SER A 2 -53.74 -44.84 -42.62
CA SER A 2 -52.88 -44.65 -43.80
C SER A 2 -51.39 -44.83 -43.43
N ASP A 3 -50.62 -45.37 -44.37
CA ASP A 3 -49.17 -45.61 -44.34
C ASP A 3 -48.32 -44.35 -44.08
N SER A 4 -47.25 -44.50 -43.29
CA SER A 4 -45.94 -43.90 -43.62
C SER A 4 -44.81 -44.67 -42.91
N SER A 5 -44.27 -45.66 -43.62
CA SER A 5 -42.86 -46.07 -43.64
C SER A 5 -41.90 -45.23 -42.78
N VAL A 6 -41.52 -45.73 -41.59
CA VAL A 6 -40.31 -45.30 -40.89
C VAL A 6 -39.12 -45.88 -41.65
N ALA A 7 -38.57 -45.10 -42.57
CA ALA A 7 -37.29 -45.39 -43.19
C ALA A 7 -36.22 -45.28 -42.10
N GLY A 8 -35.50 -46.37 -41.85
CA GLY A 8 -34.37 -46.37 -40.92
C GLY A 8 -33.32 -45.36 -41.36
N GLU A 9 -33.12 -44.32 -40.56
CA GLU A 9 -31.95 -43.46 -40.66
C GLU A 9 -30.72 -44.30 -40.32
N TYR A 10 -29.99 -44.69 -41.37
CA TYR A 10 -28.65 -45.24 -41.25
C TYR A 10 -27.76 -44.17 -40.62
N PHE A 11 -27.42 -44.31 -39.34
CA PHE A 11 -26.34 -43.53 -38.73
C PHE A 11 -25.03 -43.91 -39.41
N GLU A 12 -24.64 -43.16 -40.43
CA GLU A 12 -23.36 -43.35 -41.13
C GLU A 12 -22.20 -43.15 -40.15
N ASN A 13 -21.20 -44.04 -40.22
CA ASN A 13 -19.99 -43.98 -39.41
C ASN A 13 -19.21 -42.69 -39.74
N VAL A 14 -18.68 -42.02 -38.71
CA VAL A 14 -17.88 -40.78 -38.83
C VAL A 14 -16.73 -40.94 -39.85
N VAL A 15 -16.11 -42.11 -39.92
CA VAL A 15 -15.03 -42.41 -40.87
C VAL A 15 -15.51 -42.37 -42.33
N ASP A 16 -16.71 -42.88 -42.59
CA ASP A 16 -17.32 -42.85 -43.93
C ASP A 16 -17.76 -41.44 -44.32
N GLN A 17 -18.24 -40.64 -43.36
CA GLN A 17 -18.54 -39.23 -43.56
C GLN A 17 -17.28 -38.42 -43.91
N VAL A 18 -16.17 -38.62 -43.21
CA VAL A 18 -14.89 -37.96 -43.51
C VAL A 18 -14.42 -38.31 -44.92
N LYS A 19 -14.47 -39.58 -45.30
CA LYS A 19 -14.12 -40.02 -46.66
C LYS A 19 -15.01 -39.38 -47.73
N SER A 20 -16.33 -39.36 -47.50
CA SER A 20 -17.31 -38.76 -48.41
C SER A 20 -17.13 -37.25 -48.54
N HIS A 21 -16.87 -36.57 -47.42
CA HIS A 21 -16.63 -35.12 -47.37
C HIS A 21 -15.35 -34.74 -48.10
N LEU A 22 -14.25 -35.46 -47.88
CA LEU A 22 -12.97 -35.25 -48.56
C LEU A 22 -13.05 -35.45 -50.08
N GLN A 23 -14.01 -36.22 -50.58
CA GLN A 23 -14.22 -36.43 -52.03
C GLN A 23 -15.21 -35.43 -52.64
N ARG A 24 -16.16 -34.93 -51.84
CA ARG A 24 -17.21 -34.02 -52.30
C ARG A 24 -16.84 -32.54 -52.16
N ALA A 25 -16.29 -32.17 -51.02
CA ALA A 25 -15.95 -30.78 -50.69
C ALA A 25 -14.50 -30.44 -51.06
N HIS A 26 -13.63 -31.45 -51.14
CA HIS A 26 -12.24 -31.29 -51.53
C HIS A 26 -11.93 -32.15 -52.77
N PRO A 27 -11.09 -31.70 -53.71
CA PRO A 27 -10.75 -32.47 -54.91
C PRO A 27 -9.69 -33.55 -54.62
N VAL A 28 -9.85 -34.30 -53.51
CA VAL A 28 -8.89 -35.32 -53.06
C VAL A 28 -9.14 -36.62 -53.82
N LYS A 29 -8.06 -37.25 -54.30
CA LYS A 29 -8.17 -38.54 -55.03
C LYS A 29 -8.68 -39.63 -54.09
N ARG A 30 -9.54 -40.52 -54.61
CA ARG A 30 -10.20 -41.59 -53.83
C ARG A 30 -9.24 -42.42 -52.96
N LYS A 31 -8.07 -42.79 -53.49
CA LYS A 31 -7.04 -43.53 -52.73
C LYS A 31 -6.46 -42.76 -51.54
N GLN A 32 -6.32 -41.44 -51.66
CA GLN A 32 -5.84 -40.60 -50.56
C GLN A 32 -6.93 -40.42 -49.50
N ALA A 33 -8.18 -40.21 -49.91
CA ALA A 33 -9.31 -40.16 -48.98
C ALA A 33 -9.52 -41.50 -48.24
N GLU A 34 -9.23 -42.64 -48.89
CA GLU A 34 -9.22 -43.97 -48.25
C GLU A 34 -8.11 -44.10 -47.20
N SER A 35 -6.89 -43.67 -47.51
CA SER A 35 -5.77 -43.67 -46.57
C SER A 35 -6.04 -42.78 -45.34
N VAL A 36 -6.63 -41.61 -45.54
CA VAL A 36 -6.98 -40.69 -44.44
C VAL A 36 -8.10 -41.28 -43.57
N ALA A 37 -9.08 -41.93 -44.17
CA ALA A 37 -10.14 -42.59 -43.44
C ALA A 37 -9.61 -43.77 -42.58
N GLU A 38 -8.68 -44.57 -43.12
CA GLU A 38 -8.00 -45.63 -42.35
C GLU A 38 -7.19 -45.06 -41.18
N GLU A 39 -6.46 -43.96 -41.39
CA GLU A 39 -5.70 -43.30 -40.34
C GLU A 39 -6.61 -42.76 -39.22
N VAL A 40 -7.70 -42.08 -39.59
CA VAL A 40 -8.70 -41.57 -38.63
C VAL A 40 -9.37 -42.72 -37.86
N SER A 41 -9.64 -43.85 -38.52
CA SER A 41 -10.21 -45.04 -37.85
C SER A 41 -9.28 -45.66 -36.80
N SER A 42 -7.98 -45.37 -36.87
CA SER A 42 -6.97 -45.91 -35.94
C SER A 42 -6.78 -45.05 -34.68
N TRP A 43 -7.43 -43.88 -34.59
CA TRP A 43 -7.28 -42.97 -33.46
C TRP A 43 -7.96 -43.52 -32.20
N THR A 44 -7.17 -43.74 -31.15
CA THR A 44 -7.67 -44.15 -29.83
C THR A 44 -8.60 -43.09 -29.24
N GLY A 45 -9.84 -43.48 -28.93
CA GLY A 45 -10.86 -42.59 -28.36
C GLY A 45 -11.83 -41.98 -29.37
N LEU A 46 -11.71 -42.30 -30.67
CA LEU A 46 -12.68 -41.87 -31.67
C LEU A 46 -13.98 -42.67 -31.53
N ILE A 47 -15.07 -41.96 -31.26
CA ILE A 47 -16.43 -42.50 -31.21
C ILE A 47 -16.95 -42.61 -32.65
N GLN A 48 -17.15 -43.83 -33.15
CA GLN A 48 -17.43 -44.06 -34.56
C GLN A 48 -18.91 -43.87 -34.90
N TYR A 49 -19.78 -44.11 -33.92
CA TYR A 49 -21.22 -43.95 -34.02
C TYR A 49 -21.71 -43.03 -32.92
N GLY A 50 -22.58 -42.06 -33.24
CA GLY A 50 -23.15 -41.16 -32.23
C GLY A 50 -23.89 -41.89 -31.09
N SER A 51 -24.32 -43.13 -31.31
CA SER A 51 -24.91 -44.01 -30.30
C SER A 51 -23.94 -44.51 -29.24
N GLU A 52 -22.63 -44.39 -29.45
CA GLU A 52 -21.58 -44.78 -28.51
C GLU A 52 -21.17 -43.63 -27.58
N LEU A 53 -21.75 -42.44 -27.75
CA LEU A 53 -21.52 -41.28 -26.89
C LEU A 53 -22.25 -41.45 -25.55
N GLU A 54 -21.53 -41.90 -24.53
CA GLU A 54 -22.02 -41.88 -23.14
C GLU A 54 -21.95 -40.44 -22.60
N VAL A 55 -23.10 -39.75 -22.56
CA VAL A 55 -23.22 -38.45 -21.89
C VAL A 55 -23.22 -38.69 -20.37
N PRO A 56 -22.28 -38.12 -19.60
CA PRO A 56 -22.27 -38.29 -18.14
C PRO A 56 -23.57 -37.79 -17.53
N SER A 57 -24.22 -38.64 -16.72
CA SER A 57 -25.47 -38.30 -16.01
C SER A 57 -25.27 -37.30 -14.87
N GLN A 58 -24.02 -36.99 -14.53
CA GLN A 58 -23.64 -35.95 -13.58
C GLN A 58 -23.15 -34.74 -14.36
N ILE A 59 -24.09 -33.85 -14.63
CA ILE A 59 -23.80 -32.48 -15.06
C ILE A 59 -23.10 -31.81 -13.86
N ILE A 60 -21.94 -31.22 -14.09
CA ILE A 60 -21.27 -30.33 -13.13
C ILE A 60 -22.33 -29.37 -12.57
N GLU A 61 -22.41 -29.20 -11.25
CA GLU A 61 -23.40 -28.29 -10.66
C GLU A 61 -23.40 -26.96 -11.43
N PRO A 62 -24.58 -26.44 -11.81
CA PRO A 62 -24.65 -25.19 -12.55
C PRO A 62 -23.90 -24.13 -11.74
N ILE A 63 -22.97 -23.44 -12.40
CA ILE A 63 -22.35 -22.25 -11.84
C ILE A 63 -23.50 -21.32 -11.47
N GLN A 64 -23.73 -21.08 -10.18
CA GLN A 64 -24.92 -20.35 -9.69
C GLN A 64 -25.02 -18.91 -10.25
N GLN A 65 -23.96 -18.42 -10.88
CA GLN A 65 -23.86 -17.10 -11.51
C GLN A 65 -24.38 -17.09 -12.96
N LEU A 66 -24.71 -18.24 -13.55
CA LEU A 66 -25.37 -18.33 -14.85
C LEU A 66 -26.88 -18.52 -14.66
N PRO A 67 -27.74 -17.72 -15.32
CA PRO A 67 -29.18 -17.91 -15.23
C PRO A 67 -29.58 -19.22 -15.92
N VAL A 68 -30.05 -20.18 -15.12
CA VAL A 68 -30.70 -21.40 -15.63
C VAL A 68 -32.14 -21.04 -15.99
N TYR A 69 -32.48 -21.04 -17.28
CA TYR A 69 -33.88 -20.92 -17.68
C TYR A 69 -34.61 -22.22 -17.37
N ALA A 70 -35.75 -22.11 -16.67
CA ALA A 70 -36.77 -23.13 -16.70
C ALA A 70 -37.39 -23.11 -18.11
N ASP A 71 -37.41 -24.26 -18.76
CA ASP A 71 -38.11 -24.50 -20.01
C ASP A 71 -39.52 -23.89 -19.93
N ASP A 72 -39.85 -22.89 -20.76
CA ASP A 72 -41.22 -22.58 -21.22
C ASP A 72 -41.37 -21.27 -22.04
N VAL A 73 -40.29 -20.65 -22.56
CA VAL A 73 -40.45 -19.57 -23.55
C VAL A 73 -39.48 -19.73 -24.71
N VAL A 74 -39.90 -20.44 -25.75
CA VAL A 74 -39.25 -20.40 -27.06
C VAL A 74 -39.58 -19.05 -27.72
N PRO A 75 -38.61 -18.14 -27.95
CA PRO A 75 -38.90 -16.87 -28.59
C PRO A 75 -39.15 -17.08 -30.09
N VAL A 76 -40.29 -16.57 -30.58
CA VAL A 76 -40.80 -16.77 -31.94
C VAL A 76 -40.01 -16.01 -33.04
N ASN A 77 -38.85 -15.43 -32.73
CA ASN A 77 -37.94 -14.84 -33.73
C ASN A 77 -36.47 -15.04 -33.30
N GLY A 78 -35.87 -16.14 -33.76
CA GLY A 78 -34.56 -16.62 -33.33
C GLY A 78 -33.46 -15.55 -33.35
N ASN A 79 -33.27 -14.82 -34.46
CA ASN A 79 -32.10 -13.93 -34.57
C ASN A 79 -32.16 -12.69 -33.67
N ALA A 80 -33.34 -12.09 -33.47
CA ALA A 80 -33.48 -10.91 -32.61
C ALA A 80 -33.42 -11.29 -31.12
N ALA A 81 -33.99 -12.44 -30.75
CA ALA A 81 -33.91 -12.96 -29.40
C ALA A 81 -32.47 -13.38 -29.05
N TRP A 82 -31.74 -14.05 -29.95
CA TRP A 82 -30.32 -14.39 -29.76
C TRP A 82 -29.43 -13.14 -29.70
N ALA A 83 -29.72 -12.08 -30.46
CA ALA A 83 -29.00 -10.82 -30.35
C ALA A 83 -29.20 -10.14 -28.98
N GLN A 84 -30.44 -10.12 -28.47
CA GLN A 84 -30.75 -9.56 -27.15
C GLN A 84 -30.12 -10.39 -26.02
N VAL A 85 -30.12 -11.72 -26.13
CA VAL A 85 -29.43 -12.62 -25.20
C VAL A 85 -27.91 -12.40 -25.27
N GLY A 86 -27.33 -12.26 -26.46
CA GLY A 86 -25.91 -11.96 -26.65
C GLY A 86 -25.51 -10.62 -26.04
N GLU A 87 -26.34 -9.58 -26.19
CA GLU A 87 -26.10 -8.28 -25.58
C GLU A 87 -26.23 -8.32 -24.04
N GLN A 88 -27.22 -9.05 -23.51
CA GLN A 88 -27.36 -9.26 -22.06
C GLN A 88 -26.21 -10.08 -21.48
N MET A 89 -25.77 -11.13 -22.19
CA MET A 89 -24.58 -11.90 -21.81
C MET A 89 -23.33 -11.02 -21.85
N ALA A 90 -23.10 -10.24 -22.90
CA ALA A 90 -21.96 -9.34 -22.98
C ALA A 90 -21.94 -8.32 -21.84
N LYS A 91 -23.10 -7.76 -21.47
CA LYS A 91 -23.24 -6.88 -20.30
C LYS A 91 -22.99 -7.62 -18.99
N ALA A 92 -23.51 -8.83 -18.83
CA ALA A 92 -23.30 -9.65 -17.63
C ALA A 92 -21.83 -10.04 -17.49
N TRP A 93 -21.17 -10.47 -18.57
CA TRP A 93 -19.74 -10.78 -18.62
C TRP A 93 -18.88 -9.55 -18.33
N ALA A 94 -19.19 -8.39 -18.93
CA ALA A 94 -18.48 -7.15 -18.64
C ALA A 94 -18.62 -6.75 -17.15
N ASN A 95 -19.80 -6.94 -16.55
CA ASN A 95 -20.01 -6.69 -15.14
C ASN A 95 -19.24 -7.68 -14.24
N VAL A 96 -19.19 -8.96 -14.62
CA VAL A 96 -18.41 -9.99 -13.91
C VAL A 96 -16.92 -9.71 -14.02
N GLU A 97 -16.42 -9.33 -15.19
CA GLU A 97 -15.02 -8.97 -15.44
C GLU A 97 -14.62 -7.72 -14.64
N THR A 98 -15.45 -6.67 -14.70
CA THR A 98 -15.26 -5.44 -13.90
C THR A 98 -15.23 -5.76 -12.41
N ARG A 99 -16.13 -6.63 -11.94
CA ARG A 99 -16.18 -7.06 -10.54
C ARG A 99 -14.99 -7.94 -10.15
N ALA A 100 -14.51 -8.80 -11.04
CA ALA A 100 -13.32 -9.61 -10.81
C ALA A 100 -12.05 -8.75 -10.78
N GLN A 101 -12.01 -7.66 -11.56
CA GLN A 101 -10.91 -6.70 -11.54
C GLN A 101 -10.93 -5.81 -10.28
N ASN A 102 -12.12 -5.40 -9.83
CA ASN A 102 -12.25 -4.44 -8.73
C ASN A 102 -12.32 -5.10 -7.34
N THR A 103 -13.06 -6.20 -7.18
CA THR A 103 -13.20 -6.88 -5.88
C THR A 103 -12.05 -7.87 -5.66
N ILE A 104 -11.42 -7.84 -4.48
CA ILE A 104 -10.39 -8.83 -4.11
C ILE A 104 -11.02 -10.22 -3.96
N GLN A 105 -10.64 -11.18 -4.81
CA GLN A 105 -11.25 -12.51 -4.87
C GLN A 105 -10.42 -13.61 -4.18
N GLU A 106 -11.11 -14.61 -3.62
CA GLU A 106 -10.47 -15.84 -3.12
C GLU A 106 -9.98 -16.67 -4.31
N GLY A 107 -8.66 -16.73 -4.52
CA GLY A 107 -8.08 -17.45 -5.66
C GLY A 107 -7.15 -16.64 -6.55
N GLU A 108 -6.97 -15.33 -6.31
CA GLU A 108 -5.91 -14.50 -6.95
C GLU A 108 -4.47 -14.96 -6.65
N ARG A 109 -4.33 -16.12 -5.98
CA ARG A 109 -3.10 -16.88 -5.82
C ARG A 109 -2.77 -17.58 -7.14
N ASP A 110 -2.59 -16.83 -8.22
CA ASP A 110 -2.43 -17.47 -9.53
C ASP A 110 -1.13 -18.28 -9.63
N GLU A 111 -0.16 -18.03 -8.75
CA GLU A 111 0.94 -18.94 -8.46
C GLU A 111 1.29 -18.85 -6.97
N VAL A 112 1.80 -19.94 -6.39
CA VAL A 112 2.34 -19.98 -5.02
C VAL A 112 3.29 -18.80 -4.85
N ASN A 113 2.83 -17.73 -4.21
CA ASN A 113 3.60 -16.52 -3.99
C ASN A 113 3.95 -16.44 -2.50
N PRO A 114 5.16 -16.89 -2.09
CA PRO A 114 5.57 -16.91 -0.69
C PRO A 114 5.49 -15.52 -0.03
N TRP A 115 5.58 -14.45 -0.82
CA TRP A 115 5.35 -13.08 -0.37
C TRP A 115 3.93 -12.88 0.14
N LEU A 116 2.91 -13.23 -0.66
CA LEU A 116 1.50 -13.06 -0.28
C LEU A 116 1.08 -13.99 0.86
N GLU A 117 1.67 -15.19 0.92
CA GLU A 117 1.51 -16.07 2.07
C GLU A 117 2.09 -15.46 3.34
N ARG A 118 3.27 -14.83 3.26
CA ARG A 118 3.88 -14.19 4.43
C ARG A 118 3.17 -12.92 4.87
N THR A 119 2.61 -12.15 3.94
CA THR A 119 1.93 -10.90 4.24
C THR A 119 0.50 -11.09 4.75
N GLN A 120 -0.16 -12.20 4.37
CA GLN A 120 -1.55 -12.50 4.73
C GLN A 120 -2.54 -11.40 4.29
N TRP A 121 -2.19 -10.60 3.28
CA TRP A 121 -3.06 -9.51 2.81
C TRP A 121 -4.34 -10.02 2.17
N LEU A 122 -4.23 -11.02 1.30
CA LEU A 122 -5.36 -11.61 0.59
C LEU A 122 -6.45 -12.12 1.56
N PRO A 123 -6.15 -13.02 2.54
CA PRO A 123 -7.18 -13.48 3.47
C PRO A 123 -7.72 -12.37 4.39
N TYR A 124 -6.99 -11.27 4.59
CA TYR A 124 -7.44 -10.15 5.40
C TYR A 124 -8.40 -9.20 4.64
N LEU A 125 -8.12 -8.93 3.36
CA LEU A 125 -8.83 -7.95 2.55
C LEU A 125 -9.83 -8.57 1.56
N VAL A 126 -10.05 -9.89 1.63
CA VAL A 126 -10.94 -10.60 0.72
C VAL A 126 -12.36 -10.03 0.71
N GLY A 127 -12.89 -9.83 -0.50
CA GLY A 127 -14.21 -9.28 -0.75
C GLY A 127 -14.34 -7.79 -0.42
N MET A 128 -13.24 -7.04 -0.38
CA MET A 128 -13.23 -5.56 -0.37
C MET A 128 -12.92 -5.06 -1.78
N GLU A 129 -13.39 -3.85 -2.10
CA GLU A 129 -13.17 -3.22 -3.41
C GLU A 129 -11.83 -2.50 -3.44
N ARG A 130 -10.97 -2.82 -4.43
CA ARG A 130 -9.67 -2.16 -4.64
C ARG A 130 -9.81 -0.65 -4.80
N PRO A 131 -10.75 -0.11 -5.60
CA PRO A 131 -10.87 1.35 -5.75
C PRO A 131 -11.12 2.05 -4.43
N GLU A 132 -11.93 1.47 -3.54
CA GLU A 132 -12.22 2.04 -2.21
C GLU A 132 -10.99 2.00 -1.30
N LEU A 133 -10.23 0.90 -1.35
CA LEU A 133 -8.97 0.76 -0.61
C LEU A 133 -7.88 1.73 -1.08
N LEU A 134 -7.78 1.99 -2.38
CA LEU A 134 -6.86 2.97 -2.93
C LEU A 134 -7.32 4.40 -2.61
N ALA A 135 -8.60 4.69 -2.81
CA ALA A 135 -9.19 5.99 -2.48
C ALA A 135 -9.02 6.33 -1.00
N CYS A 136 -9.10 5.37 -0.07
CA CYS A 136 -8.95 5.67 1.37
C CYS A 136 -7.52 6.07 1.80
N ILE A 137 -6.51 5.86 0.94
CA ILE A 137 -5.10 6.24 1.21
C ILE A 137 -4.60 7.38 0.32
N GLU A 138 -5.45 7.91 -0.55
CA GLU A 138 -5.11 9.06 -1.40
C GLU A 138 -4.89 10.33 -0.59
N GLU A 139 -4.18 11.27 -1.19
CA GLU A 139 -3.99 12.60 -0.60
C GLU A 139 -5.35 13.32 -0.47
N PRO A 140 -5.60 13.99 0.66
CA PRO A 140 -6.83 14.74 0.84
C PRO A 140 -6.87 15.97 -0.06
N VAL A 141 -8.08 16.35 -0.43
CA VAL A 141 -8.34 17.57 -1.20
C VAL A 141 -8.56 18.70 -0.20
N ALA A 142 -7.65 19.67 -0.11
CA ALA A 142 -7.75 20.76 0.87
C ALA A 142 -8.95 21.68 0.59
N GLU A 143 -9.14 22.04 -0.68
CA GLU A 143 -10.20 22.94 -1.15
C GLU A 143 -10.97 22.27 -2.30
N ALA A 144 -12.30 22.45 -2.31
CA ALA A 144 -13.11 21.92 -3.39
C ALA A 144 -12.83 22.69 -4.68
N ASP A 145 -12.29 22.02 -5.70
CA ASP A 145 -12.20 22.59 -7.05
C ASP A 145 -13.62 22.63 -7.65
N PRO A 146 -14.16 23.82 -8.02
CA PRO A 146 -15.48 23.92 -8.63
C PRO A 146 -15.66 23.12 -9.93
N ARG A 147 -14.54 22.66 -10.54
CA ARG A 147 -14.51 21.86 -11.76
C ARG A 147 -14.47 20.35 -11.51
N GLN A 148 -14.28 19.91 -10.26
CA GLN A 148 -14.17 18.50 -9.88
C GLN A 148 -15.24 18.15 -8.85
N GLU A 149 -15.84 16.96 -8.94
CA GLU A 149 -16.90 16.51 -8.01
C GLU A 149 -16.35 16.04 -6.64
N GLN A 150 -15.08 16.33 -6.33
CA GLN A 150 -14.42 15.88 -5.11
C GLN A 150 -14.77 16.78 -3.92
N GLN A 151 -15.10 16.16 -2.78
CA GLN A 151 -15.39 16.89 -1.56
C GLN A 151 -14.11 17.37 -0.89
N ALA A 152 -14.11 18.61 -0.39
CA ALA A 152 -13.03 19.13 0.42
C ALA A 152 -12.94 18.36 1.75
N GLU A 153 -11.71 18.07 2.14
CA GLU A 153 -11.32 17.37 3.37
C GLU A 153 -10.27 18.23 4.12
N PRO A 154 -10.65 19.43 4.61
CA PRO A 154 -9.68 20.38 5.17
C PRO A 154 -9.02 19.86 6.46
N VAL A 155 -9.78 19.14 7.30
CA VAL A 155 -9.26 18.52 8.52
C VAL A 155 -8.22 17.45 8.17
N GLU A 156 -8.52 16.59 7.20
CA GLU A 156 -7.57 15.59 6.72
C GLU A 156 -6.35 16.22 6.05
N ALA A 157 -6.52 17.31 5.31
CA ALA A 157 -5.41 18.08 4.73
C ALA A 157 -4.49 18.66 5.82
N ALA A 158 -5.06 19.19 6.90
CA ALA A 158 -4.29 19.63 8.06
C ALA A 158 -3.53 18.46 8.73
N MET A 159 -4.15 17.28 8.87
CA MET A 159 -3.50 16.08 9.41
C MET A 159 -2.37 15.58 8.49
N TRP A 160 -2.58 15.64 7.18
CA TRP A 160 -1.61 15.29 6.15
C TRP A 160 -0.36 16.18 6.20
N ALA A 161 -0.57 17.49 6.27
CA ALA A 161 0.48 18.49 6.43
C ALA A 161 1.20 18.35 7.78
N ALA A 162 0.46 18.04 8.87
CA ALA A 162 1.02 17.80 10.18
C ALA A 162 2.01 16.62 10.21
N MET A 163 1.67 15.52 9.55
CA MET A 163 2.53 14.34 9.44
C MET A 163 3.83 14.66 8.67
N GLU A 164 3.74 15.44 7.59
CA GLU A 164 4.91 15.92 6.84
C GLU A 164 5.79 16.83 7.69
N GLY A 165 5.19 17.84 8.34
CA GLY A 165 5.88 18.77 9.23
C GLY A 165 6.56 18.05 10.39
N LEU A 166 5.91 17.06 11.00
CA LEU A 166 6.49 16.22 12.04
C LEU A 166 7.72 15.46 11.55
N ALA A 167 7.66 14.87 10.36
CA ALA A 167 8.79 14.12 9.81
C ALA A 167 9.98 15.03 9.48
N ARG A 168 9.73 16.20 8.87
CA ARG A 168 10.76 17.23 8.63
C ARG A 168 11.41 17.68 9.94
N PHE A 169 10.59 18.05 10.92
CA PHE A 169 11.07 18.51 12.23
C PHE A 169 11.89 17.43 12.93
N SER A 170 11.40 16.19 12.97
CA SER A 170 12.09 15.07 13.61
C SER A 170 13.45 14.81 12.96
N GLN A 171 13.55 14.90 11.64
CA GLN A 171 14.84 14.84 10.95
C GLN A 171 15.76 16.02 11.29
N ALA A 172 15.24 17.25 11.31
CA ALA A 172 16.02 18.43 11.68
C ALA A 172 16.60 18.30 13.11
N SER A 173 15.82 17.74 14.04
CA SER A 173 16.31 17.40 15.38
C SER A 173 17.46 16.40 15.35
N ILE A 174 17.42 15.36 14.51
CA ILE A 174 18.54 14.41 14.35
C ILE A 174 19.81 15.12 13.88
N ILE A 175 19.69 16.09 12.97
CA ILE A 175 20.82 16.82 12.41
C ILE A 175 21.43 17.77 13.44
N ARG A 176 20.59 18.50 14.20
CA ARG A 176 21.02 19.66 14.98
C ARG A 176 21.15 19.42 16.48
N ARG A 177 20.36 18.50 17.04
CA ARG A 177 20.19 18.36 18.50
C ARG A 177 20.68 17.02 19.05
N ILE A 178 20.97 16.05 18.18
CA ILE A 178 21.19 14.66 18.59
C ILE A 178 22.64 14.22 18.37
N GLY A 179 23.28 13.79 19.46
CA GLY A 179 24.63 13.20 19.45
C GLY A 179 24.70 11.85 18.74
N VAL A 180 25.93 11.39 18.45
CA VAL A 180 26.15 10.12 17.73
C VAL A 180 25.62 8.89 18.48
N PHE A 181 25.74 8.86 19.81
CA PHE A 181 25.30 7.72 20.63
C PHE A 181 23.80 7.46 20.52
N VAL A 182 22.98 8.52 20.56
CA VAL A 182 21.53 8.40 20.39
C VAL A 182 21.17 7.91 18.99
N ARG A 183 21.90 8.36 17.96
CA ARG A 183 21.70 7.90 16.57
C ARG A 183 22.11 6.45 16.36
N LEU A 184 23.16 5.98 17.04
CA LEU A 184 23.57 4.57 17.05
C LEU A 184 22.55 3.70 17.79
N GLU A 185 21.95 4.22 18.84
CA GLU A 185 20.88 3.52 19.56
C GLU A 185 19.63 3.38 18.67
N ALA A 186 19.19 4.49 18.06
CA ALA A 186 17.95 4.53 17.28
C ALA A 186 17.96 3.63 16.02
N ILE A 187 19.14 3.26 15.50
CA ILE A 187 19.24 2.40 14.32
C ILE A 187 19.22 0.90 14.68
N GLN A 188 19.30 0.53 15.95
CA GLN A 188 19.31 -0.86 16.37
C GLN A 188 18.09 -1.62 15.82
N ILE A 189 18.33 -2.89 15.51
CA ILE A 189 17.31 -3.84 15.01
C ILE A 189 17.17 -5.00 16.00
N GLU A 190 18.20 -5.29 16.78
CA GLU A 190 18.25 -6.34 17.82
C GLU A 190 18.90 -5.77 19.09
N LYS A 191 18.44 -6.21 20.27
CA LYS A 191 18.81 -5.65 21.59
C LYS A 191 20.31 -5.71 21.95
N HIS A 192 21.07 -6.57 21.29
CA HIS A 192 22.48 -6.79 21.58
C HIS A 192 23.37 -6.63 20.33
N GLN A 193 22.87 -5.92 19.33
CA GLN A 193 23.61 -5.69 18.09
C GLN A 193 24.48 -4.44 18.16
N THR A 194 25.78 -4.60 17.95
CA THR A 194 26.70 -3.48 17.78
C THR A 194 26.47 -2.80 16.43
N GLN A 195 26.16 -1.50 16.46
CA GLN A 195 25.99 -0.66 15.27
C GLN A 195 27.21 0.24 15.11
N PHE A 196 27.72 0.35 13.87
CA PHE A 196 28.85 1.23 13.54
C PHE A 196 28.45 2.42 12.69
N GLN A 197 27.27 2.38 12.06
CA GLN A 197 26.72 3.47 11.27
C GLN A 197 25.53 4.09 12.01
N PRO A 198 25.61 5.37 12.40
CA PRO A 198 24.51 6.03 13.09
C PRO A 198 23.33 6.27 12.13
N LEU A 199 22.13 6.43 12.70
CA LEU A 199 20.94 6.88 11.97
C LEU A 199 21.26 8.15 11.15
N GLN A 200 21.20 8.00 9.82
CA GLN A 200 21.46 9.09 8.88
C GLN A 200 20.17 9.82 8.50
N PRO A 201 20.17 11.16 8.46
CA PRO A 201 19.08 11.92 7.82
C PRO A 201 18.97 11.56 6.33
N TYR A 202 17.88 11.95 5.67
CA TYR A 202 17.85 12.02 4.22
C TYR A 202 18.66 13.22 3.73
N MET A 203 19.22 13.14 2.52
CA MET A 203 20.18 14.13 2.01
C MET A 203 19.55 15.51 1.82
N ASP A 204 18.28 15.56 1.40
CA ASP A 204 17.60 16.80 1.04
C ASP A 204 16.14 16.80 1.51
N GLU A 205 15.54 17.99 1.52
CA GLU A 205 14.17 18.22 2.00
C GLU A 205 13.11 17.57 1.10
N LYS A 206 13.37 17.44 -0.21
CA LYS A 206 12.44 16.75 -1.12
C LYS A 206 12.47 15.24 -0.89
N SER A 207 13.62 14.69 -0.49
CA SER A 207 13.75 13.29 -0.14
C SER A 207 12.90 12.93 1.08
N ILE A 208 12.86 13.74 2.15
CA ILE A 208 12.02 13.41 3.32
C ILE A 208 10.53 13.40 2.97
N VAL A 209 10.05 14.31 2.10
CA VAL A 209 8.64 14.35 1.63
C VAL A 209 8.25 13.03 0.95
N LYS A 210 9.09 12.51 0.05
CA LYS A 210 8.82 11.22 -0.60
C LYS A 210 8.75 10.05 0.39
N HIS A 211 9.55 10.10 1.45
CA HIS A 211 9.63 9.02 2.43
C HIS A 211 8.62 9.14 3.58
N VAL A 212 7.99 10.30 3.78
CA VAL A 212 6.85 10.43 4.70
C VAL A 212 5.52 10.02 4.06
N ARG A 213 5.44 9.97 2.71
CA ARG A 213 4.22 9.59 1.98
C ARG A 213 3.52 8.35 2.55
N PRO A 214 4.20 7.22 2.84
CA PRO A 214 3.52 6.07 3.46
C PRO A 214 2.87 6.37 4.81
N TRP A 215 3.48 7.22 5.64
CA TRP A 215 2.88 7.66 6.91
C TRP A 215 1.65 8.54 6.69
N GLN A 216 1.71 9.46 5.73
CA GLN A 216 0.55 10.28 5.35
C GLN A 216 -0.62 9.40 4.86
N GLN A 217 -0.33 8.43 3.99
CA GLN A 217 -1.30 7.44 3.51
C GLN A 217 -1.92 6.62 4.65
N MET A 218 -1.14 6.21 5.65
CA MET A 218 -1.67 5.52 6.84
C MET A 218 -2.56 6.43 7.70
N VAL A 219 -2.23 7.72 7.83
CA VAL A 219 -3.10 8.69 8.53
C VAL A 219 -4.43 8.83 7.79
N MET A 220 -4.42 8.93 6.46
CA MET A 220 -5.63 9.00 5.63
C MET A 220 -6.49 7.74 5.74
N PHE A 221 -5.84 6.57 5.74
CA PHE A 221 -6.53 5.31 6.00
C PHE A 221 -7.34 5.40 7.30
N PHE A 222 -6.73 5.85 8.40
CA PHE A 222 -7.44 5.99 9.67
C PHE A 222 -8.53 7.07 9.62
N ALA A 223 -8.25 8.23 9.01
CA ALA A 223 -9.23 9.31 8.89
C ALA A 223 -10.50 8.86 8.17
N ARG A 224 -10.34 8.25 6.99
CA ARG A 224 -11.47 7.85 6.14
C ARG A 224 -12.18 6.59 6.63
N THR A 225 -11.51 5.69 7.36
CA THR A 225 -12.15 4.47 7.90
C THR A 225 -12.69 4.60 9.33
N GLN A 226 -12.31 5.63 10.08
CA GLN A 226 -12.92 5.94 11.38
C GLN A 226 -14.19 6.79 11.26
N ARG A 227 -14.39 7.45 10.12
CA ARG A 227 -15.63 8.14 9.78
C ARG A 227 -16.73 7.13 9.44
N GLU A 228 -17.98 7.56 9.58
CA GLU A 228 -19.11 6.77 9.10
C GLU A 228 -19.01 6.65 7.58
N HIS A 229 -19.07 5.42 7.08
CA HIS A 229 -18.96 5.13 5.66
C HIS A 229 -19.83 3.91 5.30
N THR A 230 -20.29 3.84 4.05
CA THR A 230 -21.20 2.77 3.57
C THR A 230 -20.47 1.58 2.96
N TRP A 231 -19.19 1.75 2.62
CA TRP A 231 -18.38 0.72 1.98
C TRP A 231 -17.77 -0.27 2.97
N LYS A 232 -17.31 -1.42 2.47
CA LYS A 232 -16.76 -2.50 3.29
C LYS A 232 -15.28 -2.26 3.57
N SER A 233 -14.99 -1.57 4.67
CA SER A 233 -13.61 -1.23 5.06
C SER A 233 -12.90 -2.33 5.86
N PRO A 234 -11.55 -2.30 5.92
CA PRO A 234 -10.78 -3.25 6.70
C PRO A 234 -11.10 -3.20 8.21
N ALA A 235 -11.31 -4.36 8.81
CA ALA A 235 -11.67 -4.46 10.23
C ALA A 235 -10.43 -4.35 11.13
N TYR A 236 -10.38 -3.31 11.96
CA TYR A 236 -9.37 -3.14 13.00
C TYR A 236 -9.96 -2.40 14.22
N ARG A 237 -9.22 -2.35 15.34
CA ARG A 237 -9.64 -1.62 16.54
C ARG A 237 -8.48 -0.89 17.19
N PHE A 238 -8.68 0.39 17.47
CA PHE A 238 -7.77 1.12 18.35
C PHE A 238 -7.85 0.60 19.79
N THR A 239 -6.68 0.45 20.40
CA THR A 239 -6.55 0.38 21.86
C THR A 239 -7.02 1.69 22.48
N ARG A 240 -7.35 1.68 23.78
CA ARG A 240 -7.76 2.90 24.51
C ARG A 240 -6.76 4.05 24.31
N ARG A 241 -5.47 3.77 24.46
CA ARG A 241 -4.40 4.78 24.31
C ARG A 241 -4.32 5.33 22.88
N GLN A 242 -4.47 4.47 21.88
CA GLN A 242 -4.48 4.89 20.47
C GLN A 242 -5.71 5.76 20.16
N ARG A 243 -6.88 5.39 20.71
CA ARG A 243 -8.12 6.16 20.55
C ARG A 243 -8.00 7.54 21.18
N GLU A 244 -7.53 7.63 22.42
CA GLU A 244 -7.30 8.91 23.10
C GLU A 244 -6.32 9.80 22.32
N ALA A 245 -5.23 9.23 21.80
CA ALA A 245 -4.26 9.96 20.99
C ALA A 245 -4.83 10.40 19.63
N TRP A 246 -5.65 9.54 19.01
CA TRP A 246 -6.33 9.84 17.74
C TRP A 246 -7.34 10.98 17.89
N GLU A 247 -8.22 10.91 18.90
CA GLU A 247 -9.20 11.96 19.20
C GLU A 247 -8.51 13.30 19.52
N ALA A 248 -7.38 13.26 20.24
CA ALA A 248 -6.58 14.45 20.48
C ALA A 248 -5.97 15.02 19.19
N PHE A 249 -5.55 14.17 18.24
CA PHE A 249 -5.01 14.59 16.96
C PHE A 249 -6.08 15.23 16.07
N VAL A 250 -7.22 14.56 15.90
CA VAL A 250 -8.38 15.09 15.15
C VAL A 250 -8.82 16.44 15.71
N LYS A 251 -8.95 16.56 17.04
CA LYS A 251 -9.34 17.80 17.69
C LYS A 251 -8.37 18.96 17.46
N GLN A 252 -7.07 18.70 17.32
CA GLN A 252 -6.13 19.75 16.97
C GLN A 252 -6.24 20.14 15.50
N ALA A 253 -6.56 19.19 14.62
CA ALA A 253 -6.80 19.43 13.20
C ALA A 253 -8.04 20.26 12.92
N GLU A 254 -9.16 19.97 13.59
CA GLU A 254 -10.36 20.81 13.52
C GLU A 254 -10.05 22.26 13.94
N ARG A 255 -9.32 22.44 15.04
CA ARG A 255 -8.92 23.77 15.53
C ARG A 255 -7.97 24.52 14.60
N SER A 256 -7.08 23.84 13.88
CA SER A 256 -6.19 24.54 12.95
C SER A 256 -6.97 25.06 11.74
N VAL A 257 -7.97 24.31 11.28
CA VAL A 257 -8.84 24.73 10.18
C VAL A 257 -9.69 25.92 10.61
N GLU A 258 -10.35 25.85 11.78
CA GLU A 258 -11.14 26.97 12.34
C GLU A 258 -10.32 28.27 12.46
N VAL A 259 -9.03 28.16 12.80
CA VAL A 259 -8.13 29.33 12.93
C VAL A 259 -7.66 29.85 11.57
N GLU A 260 -7.53 29.00 10.55
CA GLU A 260 -7.18 29.42 9.21
C GLU A 260 -8.38 30.09 8.52
N GLU A 261 -9.58 29.50 8.62
CA GLU A 261 -10.82 30.11 8.11
C GLU A 261 -11.07 31.50 8.73
N GLY A 262 -10.91 31.63 10.05
CA GLY A 262 -11.08 32.94 10.71
C GLY A 262 -10.07 34.01 10.27
N LYS A 263 -8.84 33.61 9.88
CA LYS A 263 -7.84 34.56 9.35
C LYS A 263 -8.14 34.99 7.93
N GLU A 264 -8.67 34.08 7.11
CA GLU A 264 -9.11 34.39 5.75
C GLU A 264 -10.29 35.38 5.79
N GLU A 265 -11.27 35.15 6.68
CA GLU A 265 -12.38 36.08 6.90
C GLU A 265 -11.93 37.47 7.39
N GLU A 266 -10.95 37.54 8.31
CA GLU A 266 -10.38 38.82 8.77
C GLU A 266 -9.65 39.56 7.64
N MET A 267 -8.88 38.86 6.80
CA MET A 267 -8.20 39.48 5.65
C MET A 267 -9.18 39.96 4.58
N GLU A 268 -10.25 39.21 4.29
CA GLU A 268 -11.29 39.66 3.36
C GLU A 268 -12.08 40.87 3.88
N ALA A 269 -12.27 40.98 5.20
CA ALA A 269 -12.91 42.13 5.82
C ALA A 269 -12.03 43.39 5.74
N GLU A 270 -10.72 43.27 5.96
CA GLU A 270 -9.77 44.39 5.82
C GLU A 270 -9.64 44.85 4.36
N GLU A 271 -9.57 43.93 3.39
CA GLU A 271 -9.55 44.29 1.96
C GLU A 271 -10.87 44.92 1.46
N GLY A 272 -12.01 44.51 2.04
CA GLY A 272 -13.32 45.08 1.75
C GLY A 272 -13.51 46.51 2.30
N GLU A 273 -12.85 46.86 3.40
CA GLU A 273 -12.88 48.21 3.97
C GLU A 273 -11.98 49.19 3.20
N ASP A 274 -10.82 48.74 2.71
CA ASP A 274 -9.91 49.54 1.88
C ASP A 274 -10.46 49.79 0.46
N ALA A 275 -11.27 48.88 -0.08
CA ALA A 275 -11.93 49.06 -1.37
C ALA A 275 -13.11 50.07 -1.35
N ALA A 276 -13.58 50.48 -0.16
CA ALA A 276 -14.68 51.43 -0.01
C ALA A 276 -14.23 52.90 0.08
N MET A 277 -12.93 53.19 0.01
CA MET A 277 -12.37 54.53 0.23
C MET A 277 -11.29 54.91 -0.81
N THR A 278 -11.59 54.72 -2.11
CA THR A 278 -10.75 55.27 -3.20
C THR A 278 -11.56 55.94 -4.32
N ASP A 279 -12.59 56.71 -3.97
CA ASP A 279 -13.05 57.80 -4.82
C ASP A 279 -12.76 59.11 -4.07
N ASP A 280 -11.96 59.97 -4.71
CA ASP A 280 -11.51 61.31 -4.31
C ASP A 280 -10.33 61.42 -3.32
N ILE A 281 -9.11 61.59 -3.86
CA ILE A 281 -8.32 62.84 -3.80
C ILE A 281 -6.96 62.63 -4.47
N ASP A 282 -6.80 63.22 -5.65
CA ASP A 282 -5.50 63.68 -6.18
C ASP A 282 -5.04 64.91 -5.38
N GLU A 283 -3.75 64.95 -5.01
CA GLU A 283 -2.90 66.11 -4.61
C GLU A 283 -2.19 65.93 -3.26
N ALA A 284 -0.96 65.39 -3.32
CA ALA A 284 0.25 66.04 -2.80
C ALA A 284 1.42 65.04 -2.84
N ILE A 285 2.23 65.16 -3.90
CA ILE A 285 3.61 64.68 -3.92
C ILE A 285 4.45 65.70 -3.13
N GLU A 286 5.50 65.20 -2.49
CA GLU A 286 6.54 65.90 -1.71
C GLU A 286 6.23 66.04 -0.21
N GLU A 287 6.75 65.10 0.60
CA GLU A 287 7.98 65.37 1.37
C GLU A 287 8.43 64.13 2.16
N MET A 288 9.75 63.95 2.18
CA MET A 288 10.54 63.25 3.20
C MET A 288 10.77 61.73 3.03
N GLU A 289 11.67 61.42 2.09
CA GLU A 289 12.71 60.43 2.33
C GLU A 289 13.48 60.81 3.61
N THR A 290 13.46 59.95 4.64
CA THR A 290 14.60 59.64 5.54
C THR A 290 14.13 58.73 6.67
N HIS A 291 13.84 57.47 6.36
CA HIS A 291 14.01 56.40 7.35
C HIS A 291 14.84 55.28 6.73
N THR A 292 16.08 55.27 7.21
CA THR A 292 17.09 54.23 7.11
C THR A 292 16.44 52.83 7.03
N GLU A 293 16.60 52.16 5.90
CA GLU A 293 16.43 50.72 5.80
C GLU A 293 17.47 50.07 6.71
N GLU A 294 17.10 49.81 7.97
CA GLU A 294 17.81 48.81 8.75
C GLU A 294 17.57 47.46 8.08
N PRO A 295 18.63 46.71 7.72
CA PRO A 295 18.44 45.36 7.23
C PRO A 295 17.91 44.54 8.40
N ILE A 296 16.60 44.30 8.42
CA ILE A 296 15.99 43.29 9.28
C ILE A 296 16.58 41.97 8.79
N ALA A 297 17.70 41.58 9.41
CA ALA A 297 18.22 40.24 9.37
C ALA A 297 17.18 39.34 10.06
N ASN A 298 16.12 38.99 9.33
CA ASN A 298 15.24 37.89 9.65
C ASN A 298 16.05 36.60 9.51
N ALA A 299 16.94 36.35 10.47
CA ALA A 299 17.26 35.01 10.87
C ALA A 299 15.96 34.42 11.44
N ILE A 300 15.13 33.87 10.56
CA ILE A 300 13.98 33.04 10.93
C ILE A 300 14.55 31.93 11.81
N SER A 301 14.48 32.13 13.13
CA SER A 301 14.89 31.13 14.10
C SER A 301 13.91 29.98 13.93
N GLU A 302 14.32 28.93 13.23
CA GLU A 302 13.47 27.77 13.03
C GLU A 302 12.91 27.30 14.38
N PRO A 303 11.62 26.92 14.42
CA PRO A 303 10.94 26.63 15.68
C PRO A 303 11.71 25.54 16.45
N ARG A 304 12.02 25.83 17.72
CA ARG A 304 12.74 24.87 18.59
C ARG A 304 11.84 23.75 19.12
N THR A 305 10.54 23.92 19.01
CA THR A 305 9.51 23.05 19.59
C THR A 305 8.48 22.64 18.55
N LEU A 306 7.96 21.42 18.68
CA LEU A 306 6.84 20.95 17.86
C LEU A 306 5.57 21.78 18.14
N SER A 307 4.79 22.04 17.09
CA SER A 307 3.45 22.63 17.23
C SER A 307 2.52 21.69 18.01
N ARG A 308 1.41 22.22 18.56
CA ARG A 308 0.41 21.40 19.27
C ARG A 308 -0.13 20.27 18.39
N MET A 309 -0.36 20.56 17.12
CA MET A 309 -0.74 19.58 16.11
C MET A 309 0.32 18.49 15.96
N GLN A 310 1.57 18.87 15.73
CA GLN A 310 2.66 17.90 15.52
C GLN A 310 2.91 17.05 16.77
N LYS A 311 2.73 17.60 17.98
CA LYS A 311 2.79 16.85 19.24
C LYS A 311 1.67 15.80 19.33
N ALA A 312 0.45 16.14 18.94
CA ALA A 312 -0.66 15.19 18.90
C ALA A 312 -0.45 14.09 17.85
N CYS A 313 0.02 14.46 16.65
CA CYS A 313 0.42 13.54 15.60
C CYS A 313 1.51 12.56 16.09
N LEU A 314 2.57 13.08 16.72
CA LEU A 314 3.65 12.26 17.29
C LEU A 314 3.12 11.29 18.36
N ALA A 315 2.28 11.77 19.28
CA ALA A 315 1.69 10.94 20.31
C ALA A 315 0.88 9.77 19.72
N PHE A 316 0.11 10.03 18.65
CA PHE A 316 -0.63 9.00 17.93
C PHE A 316 0.31 7.99 17.24
N CYS A 317 1.32 8.45 16.49
CA CYS A 317 2.30 7.58 15.85
C CYS A 317 3.04 6.68 16.86
N ILE A 318 3.45 7.22 18.01
CA ILE A 318 4.08 6.46 19.08
C ILE A 318 3.09 5.47 19.72
N ALA A 319 1.82 5.85 19.91
CA ALA A 319 0.79 4.95 20.41
C ALA A 319 0.57 3.74 19.47
N LEU A 320 0.59 3.96 18.15
CA LEU A 320 0.54 2.89 17.14
C LEU A 320 1.76 1.95 17.23
N LEU A 321 2.97 2.51 17.26
CA LEU A 321 4.21 1.72 17.32
C LEU A 321 4.35 0.92 18.62
N SER A 322 3.81 1.42 19.73
CA SER A 322 3.98 0.83 21.06
C SER A 322 3.07 -0.39 21.37
N GLN A 323 2.18 -0.77 20.44
CA GLN A 323 1.30 -1.91 20.63
C GLN A 323 2.08 -3.23 20.57
N SER A 324 1.75 -4.18 21.44
CA SER A 324 2.20 -5.57 21.30
C SER A 324 1.15 -6.39 20.55
N ILE A 325 1.56 -7.07 19.49
CA ILE A 325 0.79 -8.04 18.72
C ILE A 325 0.83 -9.37 19.49
N THR A 326 -0.34 -9.88 19.88
CA THR A 326 -0.43 -11.08 20.75
C THR A 326 -1.08 -12.29 20.09
N ARG A 327 -1.97 -12.08 19.12
CA ARG A 327 -2.73 -13.17 18.48
C ARG A 327 -2.64 -13.13 16.97
N LYS A 328 -3.21 -12.08 16.35
CA LYS A 328 -3.18 -11.89 14.89
C LYS A 328 -2.43 -10.60 14.57
N GLU A 329 -1.67 -10.60 13.48
CA GLU A 329 -0.93 -9.43 13.03
C GLU A 329 -1.88 -8.25 12.74
N HIS A 330 -3.03 -8.55 12.14
CA HIS A 330 -4.10 -7.59 11.81
C HIS A 330 -4.95 -7.16 13.03
N ASP A 331 -4.59 -7.56 14.26
CA ASP A 331 -5.12 -6.89 15.47
C ASP A 331 -4.42 -5.53 15.70
N SER A 332 -3.30 -5.28 15.02
CA SER A 332 -2.60 -3.99 15.03
C SER A 332 -3.14 -3.07 13.94
N PRO A 333 -3.72 -1.91 14.28
CA PRO A 333 -4.16 -0.90 13.31
C PRO A 333 -3.04 -0.48 12.35
N LEU A 334 -1.79 -0.40 12.84
CA LEU A 334 -0.65 -0.06 12.02
C LEU A 334 -0.35 -1.15 10.96
N VAL A 335 -0.50 -2.42 11.31
CA VAL A 335 -0.33 -3.53 10.35
C VAL A 335 -1.48 -3.55 9.35
N CYS A 336 -2.71 -3.24 9.79
CA CYS A 336 -3.87 -3.10 8.90
C CYS A 336 -3.65 -2.01 7.85
N ALA A 337 -3.21 -0.82 8.27
CA ALA A 337 -2.91 0.28 7.34
C ALA A 337 -1.79 -0.11 6.35
N LEU A 338 -0.73 -0.77 6.84
CA LEU A 338 0.34 -1.29 6.01
C LEU A 338 -0.15 -2.33 4.98
N ALA A 339 -1.12 -3.18 5.35
CA ALA A 339 -1.72 -4.13 4.41
C ALA A 339 -2.43 -3.43 3.24
N VAL A 340 -3.15 -2.34 3.52
CA VAL A 340 -3.78 -1.51 2.47
C VAL A 340 -2.73 -0.86 1.57
N LEU A 341 -1.60 -0.40 2.13
CA LEU A 341 -0.48 0.08 1.31
C LEU A 341 0.11 -1.00 0.39
N GLY A 342 -0.19 -2.29 0.62
CA GLY A 342 0.21 -3.40 -0.23
C GLY A 342 -0.66 -3.59 -1.47
N VAL A 343 -1.82 -2.92 -1.55
CA VAL A 343 -2.74 -2.98 -2.70
C VAL A 343 -2.23 -2.07 -3.83
N LYS A 344 -2.45 -2.51 -5.07
CA LYS A 344 -2.29 -1.73 -6.31
C LYS A 344 -3.53 -1.92 -7.20
N GLU A 345 -3.66 -1.11 -8.24
CA GLU A 345 -4.81 -1.15 -9.18
C GLU A 345 -5.06 -2.56 -9.71
N ASP A 346 -3.99 -3.27 -10.05
CA ASP A 346 -3.98 -4.60 -10.67
C ASP A 346 -3.32 -5.66 -9.77
N GLY A 347 -3.76 -5.74 -8.51
CA GLY A 347 -3.36 -6.81 -7.58
C GLY A 347 -2.56 -6.31 -6.38
N TRP A 348 -1.38 -6.91 -6.16
CA TRP A 348 -0.58 -6.71 -4.94
C TRP A 348 0.84 -6.21 -5.25
N LYS A 349 1.38 -5.33 -4.40
CA LYS A 349 2.79 -4.93 -4.45
C LYS A 349 3.69 -6.11 -4.09
N GLY A 350 4.62 -6.43 -4.98
CA GLY A 350 5.57 -7.52 -4.79
C GLY A 350 6.78 -7.18 -3.91
N PRO A 351 7.68 -8.15 -3.72
CA PRO A 351 8.91 -8.01 -2.94
C PRO A 351 9.90 -6.97 -3.49
N GLU A 352 9.72 -6.51 -4.72
CA GLU A 352 10.49 -5.43 -5.35
C GLU A 352 9.95 -4.03 -5.03
N GLN A 353 8.63 -3.88 -4.85
CA GLN A 353 7.98 -2.58 -4.64
C GLN A 353 7.73 -2.25 -3.17
N TYR A 354 7.44 -3.26 -2.34
CA TYR A 354 6.97 -3.03 -0.98
C TYR A 354 8.08 -2.82 0.08
N PRO A 355 9.25 -3.49 0.03
CA PRO A 355 10.32 -3.23 0.99
C PRO A 355 10.84 -1.78 1.03
N PRO A 356 10.88 -1.02 -0.08
CA PRO A 356 11.11 0.43 -0.04
C PRO A 356 10.08 1.19 0.82
N VAL A 357 8.79 0.85 0.72
CA VAL A 357 7.72 1.42 1.56
C VAL A 357 8.01 1.15 3.04
N LEU A 358 8.29 -0.11 3.39
CA LEU A 358 8.65 -0.48 4.77
C LEU A 358 9.91 0.25 5.25
N SER A 359 10.93 0.39 4.39
CA SER A 359 12.16 1.11 4.72
C SER A 359 11.90 2.56 5.08
N ALA A 360 11.03 3.23 4.32
CA ALA A 360 10.61 4.59 4.57
C ALA A 360 9.85 4.70 5.91
N VAL A 361 8.85 3.84 6.13
CA VAL A 361 8.07 3.80 7.37
C VAL A 361 8.97 3.58 8.59
N ILE A 362 9.87 2.59 8.54
CA ILE A 362 10.81 2.26 9.62
C ILE A 362 11.75 3.43 9.91
N LYS A 363 12.32 4.07 8.88
CA LYS A 363 13.28 5.16 9.06
C LYS A 363 12.60 6.41 9.65
N VAL A 364 11.42 6.79 9.16
CA VAL A 364 10.64 7.90 9.73
C VAL A 364 10.18 7.58 11.17
N ALA A 365 9.79 6.33 11.45
CA ALA A 365 9.47 5.90 12.81
C ALA A 365 10.63 6.08 13.79
N ARG A 366 11.87 5.82 13.35
CA ARG A 366 13.07 6.07 14.16
C ARG A 366 13.31 7.54 14.42
N PHE A 367 13.08 8.42 13.44
CA PHE A 367 13.11 9.87 13.67
C PHE A 367 12.08 10.28 14.71
N MET A 368 10.85 9.80 14.61
CA MET A 368 9.79 10.07 15.58
C MET A 368 10.10 9.54 16.98
N ALA A 369 10.67 8.34 17.10
CA ALA A 369 11.08 7.80 18.40
C ALA A 369 12.15 8.67 19.07
N VAL A 370 13.14 9.14 18.32
CA VAL A 370 14.14 10.08 18.87
C VAL A 370 13.52 11.42 19.22
N GLN A 371 12.61 11.94 18.39
CA GLN A 371 11.87 13.17 18.70
C GLN A 371 11.04 13.02 19.97
N GLN A 372 10.35 11.90 20.17
CA GLN A 372 9.60 11.61 21.38
C GLN A 372 10.51 11.59 22.62
N ALA A 373 11.73 11.06 22.51
CA ALA A 373 12.70 11.09 23.60
C ALA A 373 13.19 12.51 23.91
N LEU A 374 13.32 13.38 22.90
CA LEU A 374 13.60 14.80 23.11
C LEU A 374 12.46 15.51 23.83
N GLU A 375 11.21 15.30 23.45
CA GLU A 375 10.06 15.89 24.14
C GLU A 375 10.00 15.44 25.61
N LEU A 376 10.24 14.14 25.87
CA LEU A 376 10.26 13.60 27.23
C LEU A 376 11.43 14.10 28.08
N SER A 377 12.57 14.41 27.47
CA SER A 377 13.74 14.95 28.19
C SER A 377 13.70 16.47 28.36
N GLY A 378 13.12 17.21 27.41
CA GLY A 378 13.01 18.67 27.44
C GLY A 378 11.83 19.20 28.27
N SER A 379 10.74 18.42 28.43
CA SER A 379 9.60 18.79 29.30
C SER A 379 9.95 18.94 30.79
N MET A 380 11.22 18.76 31.17
CA MET A 380 11.71 18.88 32.55
C MET A 380 12.71 20.02 32.73
N ASP A 381 13.07 20.75 31.67
CA ASP A 381 13.96 21.93 31.73
C ASP A 381 13.17 23.25 31.84
N GLU A 382 11.88 23.28 31.47
CA GLU A 382 11.01 24.47 31.61
C GLU A 382 10.39 24.61 33.02
N ASP A 383 10.36 23.54 33.82
CA ASP A 383 9.87 23.52 35.22
C ASP A 383 11.03 23.48 36.24
N GLY A 384 12.27 23.77 35.82
CA GLY A 384 13.46 23.75 36.66
C GLY A 384 13.77 25.13 37.22
N ASP A 385 13.34 25.36 38.45
CA ASP A 385 13.60 26.53 39.28
C ASP A 385 15.00 27.13 39.11
N GLU A 386 15.03 28.46 39.07
CA GLU A 386 16.18 29.32 39.35
C GLU A 386 16.68 29.12 40.80
N ASP A 387 17.12 27.93 41.18
CA ASP A 387 17.68 27.66 42.51
C ASP A 387 18.82 26.62 42.44
N GLU A 388 19.86 26.93 41.66
CA GLU A 388 21.22 26.40 41.93
C GLU A 388 22.21 27.57 41.97
N LEU A 389 21.92 28.53 42.86
CA LEU A 389 22.94 29.36 43.47
C LEU A 389 23.55 28.60 44.66
N ASP A 390 24.85 28.37 44.55
CA ASP A 390 25.82 28.34 45.64
C ASP A 390 25.81 27.12 46.59
N SER A 391 26.72 26.17 46.35
CA SER A 391 27.22 25.33 47.45
C SER A 391 28.67 24.91 47.22
N ASP A 392 29.54 25.90 47.34
CA ASP A 392 30.92 25.68 47.73
C ASP A 392 30.94 25.31 49.23
N SER A 393 30.68 24.05 49.58
CA SER A 393 30.96 23.57 50.94
C SER A 393 31.57 22.17 50.93
N ALA A 394 32.90 22.17 50.82
CA ALA A 394 33.74 21.08 51.28
C ALA A 394 33.64 20.97 52.82
N TYR A 395 32.62 20.28 53.33
CA TYR A 395 32.69 19.70 54.66
C TYR A 395 31.93 18.37 54.67
N GLU A 396 32.68 17.30 54.96
CA GLU A 396 32.13 15.99 55.19
C GLU A 396 31.18 16.01 56.40
N SER A 397 29.96 15.51 56.21
CA SER A 397 29.20 14.92 57.30
C SER A 397 28.35 13.78 56.77
N ASP A 398 28.76 12.60 57.23
CA ASP A 398 27.98 11.38 57.26
C ASP A 398 26.60 11.61 57.88
N ASN A 399 25.64 10.83 57.38
CA ASN A 399 24.34 10.55 57.97
C ASN A 399 23.21 11.56 57.69
N SER A 400 22.51 11.36 56.57
CA SER A 400 21.04 11.46 56.49
C SER A 400 20.54 10.80 55.21
N SER A 401 19.44 10.07 55.32
CA SER A 401 18.73 9.43 54.22
C SER A 401 18.15 10.46 53.27
N SER A 402 18.96 11.02 52.37
CA SER A 402 18.47 11.83 51.26
C SER A 402 17.56 10.95 50.40
N PRO A 403 16.32 11.36 50.10
CA PRO A 403 15.49 10.64 49.15
C PRO A 403 16.30 10.57 47.86
N ARG A 404 16.59 9.36 47.38
CA ARG A 404 17.33 9.13 46.14
C ARG A 404 16.74 10.05 45.07
N GLN A 405 17.40 11.17 44.76
CA GLN A 405 17.08 11.98 43.60
C GLN A 405 17.10 11.00 42.44
N ARG A 406 15.92 10.68 41.90
CA ARG A 406 15.80 9.85 40.71
C ARG A 406 16.64 10.58 39.66
N ARG A 407 17.84 10.04 39.36
CA ARG A 407 18.71 10.60 38.33
C ARG A 407 17.85 10.86 37.10
N ARG A 408 17.77 12.13 36.69
CA ARG A 408 16.93 12.59 35.58
C ARG A 408 17.33 11.78 34.34
N LYS A 409 16.34 11.21 33.64
CA LYS A 409 16.61 10.40 32.44
C LYS A 409 16.93 11.33 31.27
N GLY A 410 18.09 11.13 30.66
CA GLY A 410 18.46 11.86 29.44
C GLY A 410 17.79 11.29 28.18
N CYS A 411 17.85 12.02 27.07
CA CYS A 411 17.32 11.59 25.76
C CYS A 411 17.77 10.17 25.37
N LEU A 412 19.06 9.83 25.55
CA LEU A 412 19.59 8.50 25.24
C LEU A 412 18.85 7.38 26.01
N GLN A 413 18.56 7.59 27.29
CA GLN A 413 17.88 6.59 28.12
C GLN A 413 16.44 6.39 27.66
N PHE A 414 15.73 7.46 27.29
CA PHE A 414 14.39 7.34 26.71
C PHE A 414 14.39 6.65 25.35
N VAL A 415 15.39 6.91 24.50
CA VAL A 415 15.55 6.17 23.25
C VAL A 415 15.78 4.70 23.52
N GLN A 416 16.70 4.33 24.42
CA GLN A 416 16.94 2.93 24.81
C GLN A 416 15.65 2.23 25.27
N GLU A 417 14.87 2.87 26.14
CA GLU A 417 13.60 2.32 26.63
C GLU A 417 12.58 2.10 25.52
N MET A 418 12.46 3.03 24.56
CA MET A 418 11.57 2.85 23.42
C MET A 418 12.09 1.78 22.45
N MET A 419 13.41 1.73 22.24
CA MET A 419 14.05 0.73 21.39
C MET A 419 13.75 -0.67 21.91
N ASP A 420 14.04 -0.92 23.18
CA ASP A 420 13.84 -2.21 23.84
C ASP A 420 12.37 -2.63 23.94
N ARG A 421 11.48 -1.66 24.11
CA ARG A 421 10.05 -1.91 24.31
C ARG A 421 9.34 -2.23 23.01
N PHE A 422 9.62 -1.51 21.91
CA PHE A 422 8.80 -1.65 20.70
C PHE A 422 9.50 -1.36 19.37
N MET A 423 10.78 -0.97 19.29
CA MET A 423 11.40 -0.66 17.98
C MET A 423 12.36 -1.73 17.45
N VAL A 424 12.66 -2.77 18.23
CA VAL A 424 13.59 -3.85 17.85
C VAL A 424 12.88 -5.21 17.76
N ARG A 425 13.53 -6.20 17.15
CA ARG A 425 13.07 -7.60 17.15
C ARG A 425 13.01 -8.17 18.57
N GLY A 426 12.04 -9.06 18.80
CA GLY A 426 11.74 -9.63 20.12
C GLY A 426 10.82 -8.76 20.99
N SER A 427 10.31 -7.64 20.45
CA SER A 427 9.33 -6.79 21.14
C SER A 427 7.88 -7.21 20.91
N HIS A 428 7.63 -8.10 19.93
CA HIS A 428 6.29 -8.44 19.46
C HIS A 428 5.49 -7.21 19.01
N SER A 429 6.14 -6.16 18.52
CA SER A 429 5.49 -4.93 18.07
C SER A 429 5.27 -4.91 16.53
N PRO A 430 4.49 -3.95 16.02
CA PRO A 430 4.45 -3.66 14.59
C PRO A 430 5.82 -3.39 13.96
N MET A 431 6.76 -2.81 14.71
CA MET A 431 8.12 -2.59 14.21
C MET A 431 8.83 -3.92 13.93
N GLN A 432 8.70 -4.91 14.82
CA GLN A 432 9.22 -6.24 14.55
C GLN A 432 8.60 -6.83 13.28
N TRP A 433 7.27 -6.74 13.13
CA TRP A 433 6.59 -7.23 11.93
C TRP A 433 7.14 -6.57 10.66
N MET A 434 7.32 -5.25 10.66
CA MET A 434 7.89 -4.51 9.52
C MET A 434 9.35 -4.91 9.24
N LEU A 435 10.19 -5.07 10.27
CA LEU A 435 11.58 -5.47 10.13
C LEU A 435 11.71 -6.88 9.54
N ASP A 436 10.89 -7.82 10.01
CA ASP A 436 10.89 -9.21 9.54
C ASP A 436 10.37 -9.31 8.11
N LEU A 437 9.26 -8.62 7.80
CA LEU A 437 8.69 -8.61 6.46
C LEU A 437 9.63 -7.94 5.45
N ARG A 438 10.27 -6.82 5.83
CA ARG A 438 11.29 -6.16 4.98
C ARG A 438 12.46 -7.08 4.68
N THR A 439 13.01 -7.74 5.70
CA THR A 439 14.13 -8.68 5.52
C THR A 439 13.71 -9.85 4.62
N TYR A 440 12.50 -10.37 4.81
CA TYR A 440 11.96 -11.44 3.97
C TYR A 440 11.79 -11.00 2.51
N GLY A 441 11.21 -9.82 2.26
CA GLY A 441 11.02 -9.29 0.91
C GLY A 441 12.33 -9.04 0.19
N LEU A 442 13.33 -8.46 0.87
CA LEU A 442 14.68 -8.32 0.31
C LEU A 442 15.32 -9.68 0.02
N LYS A 443 15.11 -10.69 0.89
CA LYS A 443 15.61 -12.04 0.63
C LYS A 443 15.00 -12.63 -0.64
N ILE A 444 13.70 -12.43 -0.89
CA ILE A 444 13.07 -12.86 -2.14
C ILE A 444 13.65 -12.08 -3.31
N HIS A 445 13.70 -10.75 -3.22
CA HIS A 445 14.21 -9.89 -4.30
C HIS A 445 15.65 -10.23 -4.71
N TYR A 446 16.53 -10.57 -3.77
CA TYR A 446 17.92 -10.90 -4.07
C TYR A 446 18.15 -12.37 -4.48
N ASN A 447 17.29 -13.31 -4.07
CA ASN A 447 17.51 -14.75 -4.31
C ASN A 447 16.57 -15.37 -5.34
N THR A 448 15.45 -14.72 -5.66
CA THR A 448 14.52 -15.18 -6.68
C THR A 448 14.77 -14.37 -7.95
N THR A 449 15.10 -15.04 -9.05
CA THR A 449 15.10 -14.43 -10.38
C THR A 449 13.70 -13.90 -10.67
N SER A 450 13.53 -12.58 -10.62
CA SER A 450 12.25 -11.93 -10.88
C SER A 450 11.66 -12.43 -12.19
N ARG A 451 10.39 -12.83 -12.15
CA ARG A 451 9.61 -13.25 -13.33
C ARG A 451 9.46 -12.02 -14.23
N GLY A 452 10.29 -11.90 -15.26
CA GLY A 452 10.22 -10.77 -16.20
C GLY A 452 11.55 -10.20 -16.70
N HIS A 453 12.64 -10.95 -16.73
CA HIS A 453 13.87 -10.52 -17.42
C HIS A 453 14.36 -11.56 -18.42
N VAL A 454 13.47 -12.42 -18.93
CA VAL A 454 13.78 -13.31 -20.05
C VAL A 454 12.94 -12.83 -21.22
N GLU A 455 13.53 -11.99 -22.07
CA GLU A 455 12.93 -11.58 -23.33
C GLU A 455 13.47 -12.47 -24.45
N TRP A 456 12.57 -12.94 -25.32
CA TRP A 456 12.95 -13.67 -26.53
C TRP A 456 13.15 -12.68 -27.67
N ALA A 457 14.39 -12.52 -28.14
CA ALA A 457 14.69 -11.76 -29.34
C ALA A 457 14.67 -12.71 -30.56
N GLY A 458 13.48 -12.89 -31.14
CA GLY A 458 13.30 -13.81 -32.26
C GLY A 458 13.19 -15.28 -31.81
N ARG A 459 13.64 -16.23 -32.65
CA ARG A 459 13.44 -17.67 -32.40
C ARG A 459 14.51 -18.33 -31.52
N ASP A 460 15.68 -17.71 -31.35
CA ASP A 460 16.86 -18.42 -30.86
C ASP A 460 17.78 -17.61 -29.94
N GLU A 461 17.40 -16.37 -29.59
CA GLU A 461 18.16 -15.49 -28.70
C GLU A 461 17.35 -15.13 -27.46
N LEU A 462 18.00 -15.27 -26.30
CA LEU A 462 17.46 -15.01 -24.99
C LEU A 462 18.21 -13.84 -24.36
N LEU A 463 17.46 -12.84 -23.90
CA LEU A 463 17.97 -11.64 -23.25
C LEU A 463 17.71 -11.73 -21.76
N TYR A 464 18.76 -11.59 -20.96
CA TYR A 464 18.70 -11.47 -19.51
C TYR A 464 19.51 -10.28 -19.02
N LYS A 465 18.82 -9.22 -18.57
CA LYS A 465 19.46 -7.93 -18.20
C LYS A 465 20.33 -7.40 -19.36
N SER A 466 21.62 -7.20 -19.14
CA SER A 466 22.60 -6.78 -20.17
C SER A 466 23.33 -7.95 -20.84
N LEU A 467 22.89 -9.18 -20.59
CA LEU A 467 23.46 -10.40 -21.18
C LEU A 467 22.53 -10.86 -22.30
N GLN A 468 23.11 -11.08 -23.48
CA GLN A 468 22.44 -11.67 -24.65
C GLN A 468 23.12 -13.00 -24.92
N PHE A 469 22.34 -14.08 -24.96
CA PHE A 469 22.85 -15.41 -25.27
C PHE A 469 21.91 -16.15 -26.22
N SER A 470 22.47 -16.92 -27.15
CA SER A 470 21.68 -17.83 -28.00
C SER A 470 21.38 -19.14 -27.27
N MET A 471 20.36 -19.87 -27.70
CA MET A 471 20.04 -21.20 -27.15
C MET A 471 21.24 -22.16 -27.24
N ALA A 472 22.02 -22.08 -28.32
CA ALA A 472 23.26 -22.86 -28.47
C ALA A 472 24.33 -22.53 -27.42
N GLN A 473 24.42 -21.26 -26.99
CA GLN A 473 25.32 -20.84 -25.91
C GLN A 473 24.81 -21.29 -24.54
N PHE A 474 23.49 -21.26 -24.33
CA PHE A 474 22.85 -21.77 -23.12
C PHE A 474 23.04 -23.29 -22.97
N GLU A 475 22.90 -24.04 -24.07
CA GLU A 475 23.17 -25.48 -24.11
C GLU A 475 24.64 -25.80 -23.81
N GLN A 476 25.59 -25.01 -24.33
CA GLN A 476 27.02 -25.18 -24.02
C GLN A 476 27.34 -25.00 -22.54
N VAL A 477 26.79 -23.98 -21.90
CA VAL A 477 27.02 -23.71 -20.46
C VAL A 477 26.39 -24.81 -19.59
N SER A 478 25.19 -25.28 -19.96
CA SER A 478 24.52 -26.38 -19.25
C SER A 478 25.27 -27.72 -19.38
N LEU A 479 25.90 -27.97 -20.54
CA LEU A 479 26.73 -29.16 -20.78
C LEU A 479 28.08 -29.13 -20.05
N GLU A 480 28.62 -27.95 -19.73
CA GLU A 480 29.85 -27.82 -18.94
C GLU A 480 29.61 -28.05 -17.43
N GLU A 481 28.42 -27.73 -16.90
CA GLU A 481 28.10 -27.92 -15.49
C GLU A 481 27.47 -29.29 -15.14
N ASN A 482 26.96 -30.05 -16.13
CA ASN A 482 26.38 -31.38 -15.90
C ASN A 482 26.87 -32.45 -16.89
N PRO A 483 27.97 -33.16 -16.59
CA PRO A 483 28.48 -34.24 -17.46
C PRO A 483 27.58 -35.47 -17.55
N CYS A 484 26.44 -35.50 -16.84
CA CYS A 484 25.51 -36.64 -16.80
C CYS A 484 24.40 -36.62 -17.88
N LEU A 485 24.32 -35.59 -18.73
CA LEU A 485 23.34 -35.51 -19.82
C LEU A 485 23.88 -35.95 -21.19
N ARG A 486 25.06 -36.59 -21.25
CA ARG A 486 25.54 -37.26 -22.47
C ARG A 486 25.03 -38.71 -22.51
N ALA A 487 23.84 -38.90 -23.07
CA ALA A 487 23.38 -40.18 -23.60
C ALA A 487 22.50 -39.96 -24.83
#